data_AF-A0A183I513-F1
#
_entry.id   AF-A0A183I513-F1
#
_cell.length_a   1.000
_cell.length_b   1.000
_cell.length_c   1.000
_cell.angle_alpha   90.00
_cell.angle_beta   90.00
_cell.angle_gamma   90.00
#
_symmetry.space_group_name_H-M   'P 1'
#
loop_
_entity.id
_entity.type
_entity.pdbx_description
1 polymer ?
#
loop_
_entity_poly.entity_id
_entity_poly.type
_entity_poly.pdbx_seq_one_letter_code
_entity_poly.pdbx_strand_id
1 'polypeptide(L)'
;MKKFFGTLERNRLLLNDLEKILNDVRLTDCKSVFDPALGEIVLVKIGEKFVRGCVMYKTHFMTCTTYLIDSGFTMEVGLDQLYVIGEELLKIPPQAFLMLLDVDIEKPMISNDELNTMVKDTIVAFRLKNVSENGEAFVGEMIIQNKDGEICDLRNILLEGIHATNIFHENCTDYAKQAQDPSIYSTSNWDATQSDKDDFSEHSSVNFDEDGRSVISYSSDSEHYD
;
A
#
# COMPACT_ATOMS: atom_id res chain seq x y z
N MET A 1 20.49 -6.03 3.11
CA MET A 1 19.28 -6.36 2.32
C MET A 1 18.52 -5.11 1.92
N LYS A 2 18.18 -4.95 0.63
CA LYS A 2 17.45 -3.78 0.10
C LYS A 2 15.94 -3.97 0.25
N LYS A 3 15.20 -2.90 0.58
CA LYS A 3 13.76 -2.91 0.85
C LYS A 3 13.01 -2.08 -0.18
N PHE A 4 11.90 -2.60 -0.68
CA PHE A 4 11.01 -1.92 -1.62
C PHE A 4 9.56 -2.12 -1.20
N PHE A 5 8.71 -1.13 -1.47
CA PHE A 5 7.27 -1.31 -1.43
C PHE A 5 6.75 -1.35 -2.85
N GLY A 6 5.82 -2.26 -3.11
CA GLY A 6 5.19 -2.42 -4.42
C GLY A 6 3.72 -2.72 -4.27
N THR A 7 3.02 -2.57 -5.39
CA THR A 7 1.64 -2.99 -5.56
C THR A 7 1.56 -4.05 -6.66
N LEU A 8 0.48 -4.84 -6.68
CA LEU A 8 0.31 -5.84 -7.73
C LEU A 8 -0.22 -5.17 -8.99
N GLU A 9 0.44 -5.36 -10.12
CA GLU A 9 0.01 -4.78 -11.40
C GLU A 9 -1.42 -5.20 -11.79
N ARG A 10 -1.84 -6.41 -11.42
CA ARG A 10 -3.23 -6.87 -11.62
C ARG A 10 -4.27 -6.01 -10.88
N ASN A 11 -3.87 -5.31 -9.82
CA ASN A 11 -4.73 -4.41 -9.03
C ASN A 11 -4.70 -2.96 -9.56
N ARG A 12 -4.06 -2.67 -10.70
CA ARG A 12 -3.94 -1.31 -11.23
C ARG A 12 -5.30 -0.61 -11.41
N LEU A 13 -6.31 -1.33 -11.91
CA LEU A 13 -7.66 -0.77 -12.07
C LEU A 13 -8.30 -0.42 -10.71
N LEU A 14 -8.15 -1.32 -9.73
CA LEU A 14 -8.62 -1.07 -8.35
C LEU A 14 -7.92 0.16 -7.74
N LEU A 15 -6.62 0.31 -7.93
CA LEU A 15 -5.86 1.47 -7.44
C LEU A 15 -6.31 2.77 -8.09
N ASN A 16 -6.57 2.76 -9.41
CA ASN A 16 -7.08 3.92 -10.12
C ASN A 16 -8.48 4.32 -9.61
N ASP A 17 -9.35 3.35 -9.33
CA ASP A 17 -10.68 3.64 -8.81
C ASP A 17 -10.63 4.09 -7.34
N LEU A 18 -9.74 3.50 -6.53
CA LEU A 18 -9.47 3.95 -5.17
C LEU A 18 -8.96 5.40 -5.16
N GLU A 19 -8.03 5.76 -6.05
CA GLU A 19 -7.54 7.14 -6.16
C GLU A 19 -8.67 8.11 -6.52
N LYS A 20 -9.56 7.75 -7.46
CA LYS A 20 -10.74 8.59 -7.78
C LYS A 20 -11.63 8.77 -6.56
N ILE A 21 -11.99 7.68 -5.87
CA ILE A 21 -12.84 7.74 -4.68
C ILE A 21 -12.22 8.65 -3.62
N LEU A 22 -10.92 8.51 -3.36
CA LEU A 22 -10.20 9.32 -2.39
C LEU A 22 -10.08 10.80 -2.80
N ASN A 23 -9.93 11.09 -4.09
CA ASN A 23 -9.93 12.47 -4.62
C ASN A 23 -11.31 13.13 -4.55
N ASP A 24 -12.39 12.35 -4.58
CA ASP A 24 -13.76 12.85 -4.47
C ASP A 24 -14.18 13.12 -3.00
N VAL A 25 -13.39 12.69 -2.02
CA VAL A 25 -13.66 12.95 -0.59
C VAL A 25 -13.58 14.45 -0.30
N ARG A 26 -14.69 15.00 0.22
CA ARG A 26 -14.77 16.40 0.63
C ARG A 26 -14.52 16.53 2.12
N LEU A 27 -13.62 17.46 2.49
CA LEU A 27 -13.28 17.72 3.88
C LEU A 27 -14.51 18.05 4.76
N THR A 28 -15.52 18.72 4.19
CA THR A 28 -16.76 19.09 4.89
C THR A 28 -17.58 17.89 5.38
N ASP A 29 -17.38 16.73 4.74
CA ASP A 29 -18.16 15.52 4.99
C ASP A 29 -17.39 14.56 5.92
N CYS A 30 -16.11 14.86 6.19
CA CYS A 30 -15.23 14.05 7.02
C CYS A 30 -15.41 14.35 8.52
N LYS A 31 -15.38 13.31 9.34
CA LYS A 31 -15.32 13.42 10.80
C LYS A 31 -13.88 13.25 11.26
N SER A 32 -13.37 14.15 12.09
CA SER A 32 -12.02 14.05 12.65
C SER A 32 -11.88 12.88 13.64
N VAL A 33 -10.69 12.31 13.71
CA VAL A 33 -10.31 11.31 14.72
C VAL A 33 -9.48 11.99 15.80
N PHE A 34 -9.96 11.98 17.04
CA PHE A 34 -9.30 12.70 18.14
C PHE A 34 -8.27 11.86 18.91
N ASP A 35 -8.49 10.55 19.01
CA ASP A 35 -7.60 9.63 19.72
C ASP A 35 -7.59 8.26 19.02
N PRO A 36 -6.88 8.13 17.89
CA PRO A 36 -6.90 6.88 17.13
C PRO A 36 -6.24 5.74 17.92
N ALA A 37 -6.79 4.53 17.80
CA ALA A 37 -6.17 3.33 18.34
C ALA A 37 -4.98 2.88 17.48
N LEU A 38 -4.03 2.17 18.09
CA LEU A 38 -2.98 1.51 17.31
C LEU A 38 -3.60 0.42 16.44
N GLY A 39 -3.19 0.36 15.17
CA GLY A 39 -3.77 -0.51 14.15
C GLY A 39 -5.05 0.03 13.51
N GLU A 40 -5.57 1.18 13.96
CA GLU A 40 -6.76 1.78 13.36
C GLU A 40 -6.45 2.28 11.95
N ILE A 41 -7.31 1.91 11.00
CA ILE A 41 -7.26 2.41 9.63
C ILE A 41 -8.07 3.71 9.58
N VAL A 42 -7.44 4.77 9.07
CA VAL A 42 -7.98 6.13 9.02
C VAL A 42 -7.76 6.74 7.64
N LEU A 43 -8.51 7.80 7.34
CA LEU A 43 -8.19 8.71 6.23
C LEU A 43 -7.17 9.74 6.71
N VAL A 44 -6.12 9.93 5.93
CA VAL A 44 -5.06 10.90 6.18
C VAL A 44 -5.11 11.99 5.11
N LYS A 45 -5.17 13.25 5.52
CA LYS A 45 -5.08 14.41 4.61
C LYS A 45 -3.63 14.81 4.40
N ILE A 46 -3.13 14.69 3.17
CA ILE A 46 -1.78 15.12 2.77
C ILE A 46 -1.93 16.20 1.69
N GLY A 47 -1.68 17.45 2.06
CA GLY A 47 -2.00 18.60 1.20
C GLY A 47 -3.50 18.63 0.90
N GLU A 48 -3.84 18.55 -0.39
CA GLU A 48 -5.23 18.52 -0.87
C GLU A 48 -5.77 17.11 -1.16
N LYS A 49 -4.99 16.06 -0.87
CA LYS A 49 -5.38 14.67 -1.14
C LYS A 49 -5.69 13.92 0.14
N PHE A 50 -6.60 12.96 0.05
CA PHE A 50 -6.80 11.94 1.07
C PHE A 50 -6.12 10.64 0.66
N VAL A 51 -5.54 9.95 1.63
CA VAL A 51 -4.97 8.60 1.48
C VAL A 51 -5.40 7.73 2.65
N ARG A 52 -5.29 6.40 2.51
CA ARG A 52 -5.56 5.49 3.61
C ARG A 52 -4.30 5.26 4.43
N GLY A 53 -4.41 5.37 5.75
CA GLY A 53 -3.33 5.18 6.69
C GLY A 53 -3.70 4.20 7.79
N CYS A 54 -2.70 3.54 8.37
CA CYS A 54 -2.81 2.72 9.58
C CYS A 54 -1.98 3.37 10.68
N VAL A 55 -2.56 3.64 11.84
CA VAL A 55 -1.86 4.24 12.97
C VAL A 55 -0.93 3.21 13.60
N MET A 56 0.38 3.43 13.52
CA MET A 56 1.38 2.47 13.97
C MET A 56 1.79 2.71 15.42
N TYR A 57 2.06 3.96 15.79
CA TYR A 57 2.46 4.37 17.13
C TYR A 57 2.17 5.85 17.39
N LYS A 58 1.97 6.20 18.66
CA LYS A 58 1.77 7.59 19.11
C LYS A 58 3.12 8.17 19.52
N THR A 59 3.71 9.03 18.67
CA THR A 59 5.06 9.60 18.91
C THR A 59 4.99 10.76 19.88
N HIS A 60 4.05 11.68 19.69
CA HIS A 60 3.86 12.87 20.52
C HIS A 60 2.37 13.12 20.82
N PHE A 61 2.09 14.07 21.72
CA PHE A 61 0.73 14.34 22.22
C PHE A 61 -0.30 14.65 21.11
N MET A 62 0.14 15.24 19.98
CA MET A 62 -0.72 15.64 18.86
C MET A 62 -0.31 15.01 17.53
N THR A 63 0.56 14.00 17.53
CA THR A 63 1.00 13.33 16.31
C THR A 63 1.03 11.82 16.49
N CYS A 64 0.80 11.11 15.40
CA CYS A 64 1.05 9.69 15.32
C CYS A 64 1.94 9.39 14.12
N THR A 65 2.70 8.31 14.23
CA THR A 65 3.28 7.72 13.03
C THR A 65 2.25 6.82 12.37
N THR A 66 2.05 7.07 11.08
CA THR A 66 1.05 6.42 10.26
C THR A 66 1.73 5.76 9.06
N TYR A 67 1.40 4.49 8.83
CA TYR A 67 1.79 3.74 7.65
C TYR A 67 0.73 3.92 6.56
N LEU A 68 1.11 4.47 5.41
CA LEU A 68 0.23 4.67 4.26
C LEU A 68 0.04 3.33 3.55
N ILE A 69 -1.12 2.70 3.78
CA ILE A 69 -1.33 1.26 3.48
C ILE A 69 -1.32 0.92 1.99
N ASP A 70 -1.42 1.92 1.12
CA ASP A 70 -1.45 1.76 -0.34
C ASP A 70 -0.15 2.16 -1.04
N SER A 71 0.78 2.81 -0.33
CA SER A 71 2.08 3.22 -0.88
C SER A 71 3.29 2.67 -0.12
N GLY A 72 3.09 2.21 1.11
CA GLY A 72 4.15 1.66 1.95
C GLY A 72 4.99 2.71 2.67
N PHE A 73 4.70 4.00 2.49
CA PHE A 73 5.41 5.06 3.20
C PHE A 73 4.96 5.14 4.65
N THR A 74 5.91 5.44 5.52
CA THR A 74 5.63 5.79 6.92
C THR A 74 5.91 7.26 7.11
N MET A 75 4.99 7.98 7.77
CA MET A 75 5.17 9.39 8.05
C MET A 75 4.57 9.78 9.40
N GLU A 76 5.07 10.87 9.96
CA GLU A 76 4.46 11.50 11.11
C GLU A 76 3.32 12.41 10.66
N VAL A 77 2.16 12.28 11.30
CA VAL A 77 0.91 12.93 10.92
C VAL A 77 0.29 13.59 12.14
N GLY A 78 -0.18 14.83 11.99
CA GLY A 78 -0.94 15.53 13.03
C GLY A 78 -2.34 14.92 13.21
N LEU A 79 -2.85 14.85 14.44
CA LEU A 79 -4.20 14.32 14.70
C LEU A 79 -5.29 15.11 13.96
N ASP A 80 -5.08 16.39 13.67
CA ASP A 80 -5.97 17.25 12.87
C ASP A 80 -6.00 16.88 11.37
N GLN A 81 -5.10 16.01 10.94
CA GLN A 81 -5.02 15.47 9.59
C GLN A 81 -5.62 14.06 9.48
N LEU A 82 -6.17 13.52 10.57
CA LEU A 82 -6.77 12.20 10.63
C LEU A 82 -8.29 12.26 10.67
N TYR A 83 -8.92 11.43 9.85
CA TYR A 83 -10.35 11.40 9.66
C TYR A 83 -10.87 9.97 9.65
N VAL A 84 -12.13 9.80 10.08
CA VAL A 84 -12.82 8.52 10.07
C VAL A 84 -12.94 8.04 8.63
N ILE A 85 -12.54 6.80 8.38
CA ILE A 85 -12.64 6.18 7.06
C ILE A 85 -14.02 5.52 6.88
N GLY A 86 -14.57 5.61 5.67
CA GLY A 86 -15.83 4.96 5.32
C GLY A 86 -15.70 3.44 5.21
N GLU A 87 -16.75 2.71 5.58
CA GLU A 87 -16.76 1.24 5.60
C GLU A 87 -16.41 0.61 4.25
N GLU A 88 -16.83 1.21 3.13
CA GLU A 88 -16.53 0.70 1.80
C GLU A 88 -15.03 0.69 1.49
N LEU A 89 -14.29 1.68 2.01
CA LEU A 89 -12.84 1.75 1.84
C LEU A 89 -12.11 0.75 2.76
N LEU A 90 -12.71 0.33 3.87
CA LEU A 90 -12.16 -0.70 4.75
C LEU A 90 -12.24 -2.11 4.14
N LYS A 91 -13.21 -2.35 3.26
CA LYS A 91 -13.36 -3.64 2.55
C LYS A 91 -12.24 -3.88 1.53
N ILE A 92 -11.53 -2.83 1.11
CA ILE A 92 -10.41 -2.93 0.19
C ILE A 92 -9.15 -3.27 0.99
N PRO A 93 -8.44 -4.38 0.73
CA PRO A 93 -7.20 -4.70 1.43
C PRO A 93 -6.12 -3.61 1.25
N PRO A 94 -5.13 -3.50 2.16
CA PRO A 94 -3.89 -2.77 1.90
C PRO A 94 -3.26 -3.19 0.58
N GLN A 95 -2.82 -2.23 -0.24
CA GLN A 95 -2.29 -2.52 -1.56
C GLN A 95 -0.76 -2.58 -1.61
N ALA A 96 -0.07 -1.93 -0.66
CA ALA A 96 1.38 -1.97 -0.59
C ALA A 96 1.89 -3.17 0.20
N PHE A 97 2.84 -3.90 -0.36
CA PHE A 97 3.55 -4.99 0.32
C PHE A 97 5.06 -4.75 0.30
N LEU A 98 5.72 -5.19 1.37
CA LEU A 98 7.16 -5.09 1.55
C LEU A 98 7.86 -6.22 0.79
N MET A 99 8.74 -5.85 -0.13
CA MET A 99 9.61 -6.74 -0.88
C MET A 99 11.06 -6.56 -0.40
N LEU A 100 11.73 -7.68 -0.17
CA LEU A 100 13.14 -7.73 0.21
C LEU A 100 13.90 -8.42 -0.91
N LEU A 101 14.89 -7.72 -1.46
CA LEU A 101 15.76 -8.30 -2.48
C LEU A 101 16.67 -9.32 -1.80
N ASP A 102 16.62 -10.57 -2.26
CA ASP A 102 17.45 -11.69 -1.80
C ASP A 102 18.89 -11.53 -2.29
N VAL A 103 19.55 -10.51 -1.76
CA VAL A 103 20.89 -10.15 -2.15
C VAL A 103 21.62 -9.53 -0.97
N ASP A 104 22.82 -10.06 -0.72
CA ASP A 104 23.76 -9.50 0.22
C ASP A 104 24.98 -8.99 -0.55
N ILE A 105 24.97 -7.69 -0.84
CA ILE A 105 26.06 -6.99 -1.53
C ILE A 105 26.54 -5.88 -0.61
N GLU A 106 27.74 -6.05 -0.06
CA GLU A 106 28.38 -5.07 0.83
C GLU A 106 28.69 -3.76 0.09
N LYS A 107 29.10 -3.84 -1.19
CA LYS A 107 29.49 -2.69 -1.99
C LYS A 107 28.84 -2.72 -3.38
N PRO A 108 27.60 -2.22 -3.51
CA PRO A 108 26.92 -2.12 -4.80
C PRO A 108 27.67 -1.18 -5.76
N MET A 109 27.66 -1.51 -7.05
CA MET A 109 28.24 -0.67 -8.11
C MET A 109 27.39 0.56 -8.45
N ILE A 110 26.12 0.58 -8.03
CA ILE A 110 25.21 1.72 -8.17
C ILE A 110 24.82 2.27 -6.81
N SER A 111 24.58 3.58 -6.77
CA SER A 111 24.04 4.27 -5.61
C SER A 111 22.60 3.87 -5.32
N ASN A 112 22.12 4.18 -4.10
CA ASN A 112 20.71 4.02 -3.77
C ASN A 112 19.81 4.92 -4.62
N ASP A 113 20.27 6.10 -5.02
CA ASP A 113 19.48 7.03 -5.81
C ASP A 113 19.29 6.54 -7.26
N GLU A 114 20.34 5.97 -7.85
CA GLU A 114 20.25 5.27 -9.15
C GLU A 114 19.30 4.07 -9.06
N LEU A 115 19.46 3.24 -8.03
CA LEU A 115 18.58 2.10 -7.77
C LEU A 115 17.12 2.52 -7.62
N ASN A 116 16.85 3.56 -6.83
CA ASN A 116 15.51 4.10 -6.65
C ASN A 116 14.95 4.62 -7.97
N THR A 117 15.75 5.33 -8.75
CA THR A 117 15.33 5.85 -10.07
C THR A 117 14.97 4.73 -11.04
N MET A 118 15.68 3.61 -10.98
CA MET A 118 15.43 2.44 -11.84
C MET A 118 14.15 1.68 -11.48
N VAL A 119 13.80 1.63 -10.19
CA VAL A 119 12.65 0.83 -9.71
C VAL A 119 11.39 1.68 -9.58
N LYS A 120 11.53 2.98 -9.29
CA LYS A 120 10.41 3.88 -9.09
C LYS A 120 9.49 3.90 -10.32
N ASP A 121 8.19 3.81 -10.05
CA ASP A 121 7.12 3.88 -11.05
C ASP A 121 7.28 2.88 -12.22
N THR A 122 8.00 1.78 -11.99
CA THR A 122 8.31 0.76 -13.01
C THR A 122 7.62 -0.56 -12.67
N ILE A 123 7.07 -1.22 -13.70
CA ILE A 123 6.55 -2.58 -13.55
C ILE A 123 7.74 -3.54 -13.50
N VAL A 124 7.84 -4.29 -12.41
CA VAL A 124 8.91 -5.28 -12.20
C VAL A 124 8.32 -6.67 -12.12
N ALA A 125 9.08 -7.67 -12.57
CA ALA A 125 8.80 -9.06 -12.26
C ALA A 125 9.51 -9.41 -10.94
N PHE A 126 8.74 -9.85 -9.95
CA PHE A 126 9.29 -10.27 -8.66
C PHE A 126 9.15 -11.78 -8.50
N ARG A 127 10.28 -12.49 -8.47
CA ARG A 127 10.32 -13.93 -8.27
C ARG A 127 10.45 -14.24 -6.77
N LEU A 128 9.32 -14.59 -6.16
CA LEU A 128 9.23 -14.95 -4.75
C LEU A 128 10.06 -16.22 -4.45
N LYS A 129 10.85 -16.16 -3.38
CA LYS A 129 11.61 -17.31 -2.85
C LYS A 129 11.05 -17.81 -1.53
N ASN A 130 10.82 -16.89 -0.60
CA ASN A 130 10.24 -17.18 0.71
C ASN A 130 9.59 -15.92 1.31
N VAL A 131 9.00 -16.07 2.50
CA VAL A 131 8.55 -14.96 3.34
C VAL A 131 9.58 -14.78 4.46
N SER A 132 9.82 -13.54 4.89
CA SER A 132 10.73 -13.23 5.99
C SER A 132 10.35 -13.96 7.27
N GLU A 133 11.32 -14.17 8.17
CA GLU A 133 11.13 -14.92 9.42
C GLU A 133 9.99 -14.36 10.29
N ASN A 134 9.80 -13.04 10.27
CA ASN A 134 8.73 -12.36 11.00
C ASN A 134 7.39 -12.29 10.25
N GLY A 135 7.31 -12.81 9.02
CA GLY A 135 6.07 -12.82 8.23
C GLY A 135 5.71 -11.49 7.56
N GLU A 136 6.53 -10.44 7.70
CA GLU A 136 6.18 -9.08 7.28
C GLU A 136 6.54 -8.76 5.82
N ALA A 137 7.34 -9.60 5.17
CA ALA A 137 7.86 -9.28 3.85
C ALA A 137 8.05 -10.49 2.93
N PHE A 138 7.94 -10.23 1.64
CA PHE A 138 8.26 -11.19 0.58
C PHE A 138 9.73 -11.07 0.18
N VAL A 139 10.47 -12.15 0.25
CA VAL A 139 11.90 -12.19 -0.12
C VAL A 139 12.04 -12.84 -1.49
N GLY A 140 12.80 -12.21 -2.38
CA GLY A 140 12.89 -12.69 -3.76
C GLY A 140 13.86 -11.92 -4.63
N GLU A 141 13.85 -12.27 -5.91
CA GLU A 141 14.64 -11.60 -6.95
C GLU A 141 13.76 -10.62 -7.71
N MET A 142 14.34 -9.46 -8.05
CA MET A 142 13.67 -8.45 -8.86
C MET A 142 14.28 -8.43 -10.25
N ILE A 143 13.42 -8.57 -11.25
CA ILE A 143 13.76 -8.54 -12.66
C ILE A 143 13.07 -7.32 -13.25
N ILE A 144 13.86 -6.45 -13.87
CA ILE A 144 13.37 -5.23 -14.47
C ILE A 144 13.56 -5.30 -15.98
N GLN A 145 12.65 -4.66 -16.72
CA GLN A 145 12.88 -4.38 -18.13
C GLN A 145 13.52 -3.00 -18.25
N ASN A 146 14.67 -2.90 -18.88
CA ASN A 146 15.31 -1.61 -19.15
C ASN A 146 14.59 -0.88 -20.30
N LYS A 147 15.02 0.36 -20.57
CA LYS A 147 14.43 1.19 -21.62
C LYS A 147 14.62 0.63 -23.04
N ASP A 148 15.65 -0.19 -23.24
CA ASP A 148 15.93 -0.88 -24.50
C ASP A 148 15.11 -2.17 -24.67
N GLY A 149 14.27 -2.50 -23.67
CA GLY A 149 13.43 -3.69 -23.65
C GLY A 149 14.14 -4.94 -23.14
N GLU A 150 15.40 -4.84 -22.73
CA GLU A 150 16.19 -5.96 -22.20
C GLU A 150 15.76 -6.30 -20.78
N ILE A 151 15.76 -7.59 -20.47
CA ILE A 151 15.39 -8.13 -19.16
C ILE A 151 16.66 -8.26 -18.34
N CYS A 152 16.73 -7.52 -17.23
CA CYS A 152 17.90 -7.49 -16.36
C CYS A 152 17.53 -7.94 -14.94
N ASP A 153 18.36 -8.81 -14.37
CA ASP A 153 18.28 -9.14 -12.94
C ASP A 153 18.94 -8.02 -12.13
N LEU A 154 18.18 -7.45 -11.18
CA LEU A 154 18.66 -6.34 -10.36
C LEU A 154 19.90 -6.72 -9.54
N ARG A 155 20.08 -7.99 -9.18
CA ARG A 155 21.30 -8.48 -8.53
C ARG A 155 22.54 -8.24 -9.40
N ASN A 156 22.44 -8.54 -10.70
CA ASN A 156 23.56 -8.37 -11.61
C ASN A 156 23.90 -6.89 -11.79
N ILE A 157 22.88 -6.04 -11.92
CA ILE A 157 23.07 -4.58 -11.99
C ILE A 157 23.79 -4.05 -10.74
N LEU A 158 23.42 -4.53 -9.56
CA LEU A 158 24.07 -4.14 -8.31
C LEU A 158 25.53 -4.63 -8.21
N LEU A 159 25.88 -5.75 -8.84
CA LEU A 159 27.23 -6.33 -8.82
C LEU A 159 28.16 -5.77 -9.90
N GLU A 160 27.64 -5.57 -11.11
CA GLU A 160 28.42 -5.26 -12.32
C GLU A 160 28.29 -3.79 -12.72
N GLY A 161 27.34 -3.06 -12.11
CA GLY A 161 27.05 -1.66 -12.42
C GLY A 161 26.24 -1.51 -13.70
N ILE A 162 25.99 -0.25 -14.06
CA ILE A 162 25.14 0.10 -15.20
C ILE A 162 25.84 -0.17 -16.55
N HIS A 163 27.09 -0.65 -16.57
CA HIS A 163 27.79 -1.01 -17.81
C HIS A 163 27.20 -2.23 -18.54
N ALA A 164 26.17 -2.87 -17.98
CA ALA A 164 25.30 -3.82 -18.68
C ALA A 164 24.10 -3.16 -19.41
N THR A 165 23.95 -1.83 -19.38
CA THR A 165 22.79 -1.11 -19.92
C THR A 165 23.16 0.31 -20.34
N ASN A 166 23.09 0.65 -21.63
CA ASN A 166 23.35 2.01 -22.08
C ASN A 166 22.35 3.01 -21.46
N ILE A 167 22.88 4.11 -20.95
CA ILE A 167 22.31 4.93 -19.88
C ILE A 167 21.43 6.06 -20.44
N PHE A 168 20.16 6.02 -20.04
CA PHE A 168 19.27 7.12 -19.65
C PHE A 168 19.39 8.47 -20.39
N HIS A 169 18.36 8.80 -21.20
CA HIS A 169 18.05 10.19 -21.54
C HIS A 169 16.80 10.69 -20.77
N GLU A 170 16.90 11.94 -20.32
CA GLU A 170 15.86 12.81 -19.75
C GLU A 170 14.66 13.01 -20.68
N ASN A 171 13.47 13.15 -20.05
CA ASN A 171 12.21 13.74 -20.51
C ASN A 171 11.01 12.78 -20.46
N CYS A 172 10.30 12.80 -19.34
CA CYS A 172 8.87 12.50 -19.33
C CYS A 172 8.13 13.82 -19.07
N THR A 173 7.87 14.54 -20.16
CA THR A 173 6.86 15.61 -20.21
C THR A 173 5.97 15.32 -21.41
N ASP A 174 4.68 15.26 -21.13
CA ASP A 174 3.54 15.25 -22.05
C ASP A 174 3.40 14.04 -22.98
N TYR A 175 2.32 13.28 -22.80
CA TYR A 175 1.19 13.27 -23.74
C TYR A 175 -0.04 12.64 -23.07
N ALA A 176 -0.84 13.49 -22.43
CA ALA A 176 -2.28 13.31 -22.47
C ALA A 176 -2.78 13.75 -23.86
N LYS A 177 -3.76 13.02 -24.39
CA LYS A 177 -4.60 13.29 -25.59
C LYS A 177 -4.13 12.66 -26.91
N GLN A 178 -4.64 11.47 -27.19
CA GLN A 178 -5.55 11.29 -28.33
C GLN A 178 -6.47 10.10 -28.10
N ALA A 179 -7.74 10.31 -28.42
CA ALA A 179 -8.85 9.38 -28.20
C ALA A 179 -9.18 8.60 -29.48
N GLN A 180 -9.82 7.44 -29.28
CA GLN A 180 -10.55 6.57 -30.23
C GLN A 180 -9.66 5.73 -31.18
N ASP A 181 -9.84 4.41 -31.29
CA ASP A 181 -11.09 3.69 -31.63
C ASP A 181 -11.10 2.23 -31.10
N PRO A 182 -12.26 1.60 -30.80
CA PRO A 182 -12.37 0.23 -30.31
C PRO A 182 -12.76 -0.76 -31.42
N SER A 183 -11.88 -1.70 -31.76
CA SER A 183 -12.19 -3.01 -32.35
C SER A 183 -10.85 -3.76 -32.47
N ILE A 184 -10.69 -5.03 -32.11
CA ILE A 184 -11.27 -6.22 -32.76
C ILE A 184 -11.15 -7.39 -31.77
N TYR A 185 -12.20 -8.20 -31.73
CA TYR A 185 -12.35 -9.45 -31.00
C TYR A 185 -11.26 -10.49 -31.29
N SER A 186 -10.92 -11.29 -30.28
CA SER A 186 -10.83 -12.74 -30.46
C SER A 186 -11.20 -13.45 -29.16
N THR A 187 -12.39 -14.05 -29.19
CA THR A 187 -12.90 -15.02 -28.24
C THR A 187 -12.17 -16.34 -28.40
N SER A 188 -11.91 -17.02 -27.29
CA SER A 188 -11.96 -18.49 -27.29
C SER A 188 -12.63 -18.96 -26.00
N ASN A 189 -13.76 -19.62 -26.23
CA ASN A 189 -14.60 -20.34 -25.28
C ASN A 189 -13.82 -21.42 -24.56
N TRP A 190 -14.04 -21.54 -23.25
CA TRP A 190 -14.16 -22.84 -22.59
C TRP A 190 -15.29 -22.77 -21.57
N ASP A 191 -16.49 -23.16 -22.03
CA ASP A 191 -17.54 -23.67 -21.15
C ASP A 191 -17.21 -25.12 -20.82
N ALA A 192 -17.16 -25.44 -19.53
CA ALA A 192 -17.43 -26.78 -19.03
C ALA A 192 -18.32 -26.62 -17.79
N THR A 193 -19.60 -26.91 -18.00
CA THR A 193 -20.66 -27.00 -17.00
C THR A 193 -20.58 -28.32 -16.26
N GLN A 194 -20.70 -28.28 -14.93
CA GLN A 194 -21.33 -29.28 -14.05
C GLN A 194 -21.33 -28.65 -12.64
N SER A 195 -22.42 -28.04 -12.16
CA SER A 195 -23.62 -28.67 -11.59
C SER A 195 -23.29 -29.81 -10.64
N ASP A 196 -23.37 -29.55 -9.33
CA ASP A 196 -24.30 -30.27 -8.46
C ASP A 196 -24.75 -29.38 -7.29
N LYS A 197 -26.03 -29.50 -6.99
CA LYS A 197 -26.77 -28.86 -5.89
C LYS A 197 -26.83 -29.83 -4.69
N ASP A 198 -27.42 -29.30 -3.61
CA ASP A 198 -28.02 -29.97 -2.44
C ASP A 198 -27.15 -29.83 -1.17
N ASP A 199 -27.63 -29.48 0.01
CA ASP A 199 -28.97 -29.10 0.49
C ASP A 199 -28.84 -28.46 1.90
N PHE A 200 -29.92 -27.85 2.37
CA PHE A 200 -30.08 -27.13 3.64
C PHE A 200 -29.97 -27.97 4.94
N SER A 201 -29.54 -27.35 6.05
CA SER A 201 -30.20 -27.33 7.39
C SER A 201 -29.32 -26.60 8.43
N GLU A 202 -29.73 -25.44 8.92
CA GLU A 202 -30.49 -25.14 10.17
C GLU A 202 -29.61 -24.75 11.38
N HIS A 203 -29.74 -23.46 11.72
CA HIS A 203 -29.75 -22.80 13.03
C HIS A 203 -28.94 -23.36 14.22
N SER A 204 -28.04 -22.52 14.75
CA SER A 204 -28.03 -22.25 16.20
C SER A 204 -27.66 -20.80 16.50
N SER A 205 -28.64 -20.07 17.00
CA SER A 205 -28.51 -18.74 17.62
C SER A 205 -27.85 -18.84 18.99
N VAL A 206 -26.84 -18.02 19.25
CA VAL A 206 -26.43 -17.69 20.63
C VAL A 206 -26.42 -16.17 20.74
N ASN A 207 -27.41 -15.66 21.46
CA ASN A 207 -27.47 -14.29 21.95
C ASN A 207 -26.48 -14.16 23.12
N PHE A 208 -25.64 -13.13 23.08
CA PHE A 208 -25.10 -12.52 24.29
C PHE A 208 -25.31 -11.01 24.17
N ASP A 209 -26.36 -10.55 24.85
CA ASP A 209 -26.55 -9.15 25.21
C ASP A 209 -25.83 -8.85 26.53
N GLU A 210 -25.57 -7.56 26.70
CA GLU A 210 -25.26 -6.81 27.93
C GLU A 210 -23.78 -6.54 28.32
N ASP A 211 -23.47 -5.26 28.14
CA ASP A 211 -22.91 -4.34 29.14
C ASP A 211 -21.46 -4.49 29.57
N GLY A 212 -20.64 -3.61 28.97
CA GLY A 212 -19.36 -3.17 29.52
C GLY A 212 -19.09 -1.73 29.16
N ARG A 213 -19.81 -0.79 29.79
CA ARG A 213 -19.50 0.64 29.75
C ARG A 213 -18.07 0.86 30.26
N SER A 214 -17.11 1.15 29.38
CA SER A 214 -15.84 1.71 29.81
C SER A 214 -15.92 3.24 29.75
N VAL A 215 -16.45 3.80 30.83
CA VAL A 215 -16.38 5.23 31.14
C VAL A 215 -14.96 5.49 31.67
N ILE A 216 -14.16 6.26 30.94
CA ILE A 216 -12.91 6.78 31.50
C ILE A 216 -13.28 7.95 32.42
N SER A 217 -13.14 7.74 33.73
CA SER A 217 -13.24 8.78 34.76
C SER A 217 -11.88 9.44 34.98
N TYR A 218 -11.84 10.77 35.04
CA TYR A 218 -10.69 11.53 35.49
C TYR A 218 -10.59 11.49 37.02
N SER A 219 -9.40 11.17 37.54
CA SER A 219 -9.03 11.45 38.93
C SER A 219 -8.14 12.70 38.95
N SER A 220 -8.72 13.81 39.41
CA SER A 220 -8.01 15.04 39.73
C SER A 220 -7.54 14.95 41.17
N ASP A 221 -6.26 14.68 41.41
CA ASP A 221 -5.66 14.99 42.71
C ASP A 221 -5.13 16.42 42.65
N SER A 222 -6.01 17.34 43.00
CA SER A 222 -5.64 18.66 43.51
C SER A 222 -5.46 18.55 45.01
N GLU A 223 -4.25 18.76 45.51
CA GLU A 223 -3.93 19.17 46.89
C GLU A 223 -2.41 19.33 46.98
N HIS A 224 -1.80 20.29 47.65
CA HIS A 224 -2.15 21.64 48.11
C HIS A 224 -0.75 22.25 48.37
N TYR A 225 -0.51 23.51 48.00
CA TYR A 225 0.72 24.20 48.42
C TYR A 225 0.66 24.44 49.93
N ASP A 226 1.71 24.04 50.64
CA ASP A 226 2.18 24.68 51.88
C ASP A 226 3.54 25.34 51.62
#